data_AF-K1YQV7-F1
#
_entry.id   AF-K1YQV7-F1
#
_cell.length_a   1.000
_cell.length_b   1.000
_cell.length_c   1.000
_cell.angle_alpha   90.00
_cell.angle_beta   90.00
_cell.angle_gamma   90.00
#
_symmetry.space_group_name_H-M   'P 1'
#
loop_
_entity.id
_entity.type
_entity.pdbx_description
1 polymer ?
#
loop_
_entity_poly.entity_id
_entity_poly.type
_entity_poly.pdbx_seq_one_letter_code
_entity_poly.pdbx_strand_id
1 'polypeptide(L)'
;METTISILFHEITHFYIRSYFHEIPQAINEGLSGYLETCEFKFGNPEFNLVNLPYQKELQLMVKNNSFLPIEKLLSISGYNLGAVNETFGVEKYSQSWYLVWYCLNDKALKPLFSEYIEFIRNNNDSKGEHFIDIVVKPGLDFSQKWISYIPKLTDRKNSKTSKNVSF
;
A
#
# COMPACT_ATOMS: atom_id res chain seq x y z
N MET A 1 2.31 11.44 -20.61
CA MET A 1 3.36 10.42 -20.78
C MET A 1 3.63 9.71 -19.45
N GLU A 2 3.76 10.44 -18.34
CA GLU A 2 3.90 9.86 -16.98
C GLU A 2 2.77 8.91 -16.58
N THR A 3 1.51 9.23 -16.90
CA THR A 3 0.35 8.37 -16.57
C THR A 3 0.39 7.00 -17.23
N THR A 4 0.84 6.91 -18.49
CA THR A 4 0.92 5.62 -19.22
C THR A 4 2.01 4.72 -18.64
N ILE A 5 3.14 5.30 -18.23
CA ILE A 5 4.24 4.56 -17.60
C ILE A 5 3.80 4.07 -16.22
N SER A 6 3.15 4.91 -15.41
CA SER A 6 2.63 4.53 -14.10
C SER A 6 1.65 3.34 -14.20
N ILE A 7 0.69 3.40 -15.12
CA ILE A 7 -0.23 2.28 -15.40
C ILE A 7 0.54 1.02 -15.83
N LEU A 8 1.56 1.16 -16.68
CA LEU A 8 2.36 0.01 -17.11
C LEU A 8 3.09 -0.66 -15.92
N PHE A 9 3.68 0.12 -15.02
CA PHE A 9 4.31 -0.43 -13.81
C PHE A 9 3.30 -1.11 -12.89
N HIS A 10 2.10 -0.54 -12.76
CA HIS A 10 0.99 -1.14 -12.00
C HIS A 10 0.63 -2.53 -12.56
N GLU A 11 0.36 -2.63 -13.86
CA GLU A 11 -0.04 -3.89 -14.50
C GLU A 11 1.09 -4.93 -14.56
N ILE A 12 2.33 -4.49 -14.79
CA ILE A 12 3.50 -5.40 -14.73
C ILE A 12 3.67 -5.97 -13.32
N THR A 13 3.37 -5.19 -12.27
CA THR A 13 3.43 -5.68 -10.89
C THR A 13 2.43 -6.81 -10.67
N HIS A 14 1.20 -6.69 -11.17
CA HIS A 14 0.23 -7.80 -11.13
C HIS A 14 0.71 -9.04 -11.86
N PHE A 15 1.36 -8.88 -13.03
CA PHE A 15 1.94 -10.00 -13.76
C PHE A 15 2.99 -10.74 -12.93
N TYR A 16 3.90 -9.99 -12.27
CA TYR A 16 4.87 -10.58 -11.36
C TYR A 16 4.19 -11.29 -10.19
N ILE A 17 3.23 -10.65 -9.53
CA ILE A 17 2.52 -11.25 -8.40
C ILE A 17 1.84 -12.56 -8.81
N ARG A 18 1.14 -12.60 -9.95
CA ARG A 18 0.52 -13.84 -10.46
C ARG A 18 1.53 -14.94 -10.79
N SER A 19 2.78 -14.59 -11.08
CA SER A 19 3.82 -15.55 -11.43
C SER A 19 4.50 -16.18 -10.21
N TYR A 20 4.48 -15.50 -9.06
CA TYR A 20 5.23 -15.90 -7.87
C TYR A 20 4.36 -16.25 -6.66
N PHE A 21 3.06 -15.93 -6.68
CA PHE A 21 2.16 -16.16 -5.57
C PHE A 21 0.97 -16.99 -6.03
N HIS A 22 0.58 -18.00 -5.23
CA HIS A 22 -0.63 -18.78 -5.48
C HIS A 22 -1.89 -17.96 -5.17
N GLU A 23 -1.94 -17.38 -3.98
CA GLU A 23 -3.01 -16.48 -3.53
C GLU A 23 -2.41 -15.33 -2.72
N ILE A 24 -2.98 -14.15 -2.89
CA ILE A 24 -2.60 -12.94 -2.16
C ILE A 24 -3.86 -12.12 -1.89
N PRO A 25 -4.00 -11.44 -0.74
CA PRO A 25 -5.14 -10.57 -0.51
C PRO A 25 -5.18 -9.47 -1.56
N GLN A 26 -6.38 -9.14 -2.05
CA GLN A 26 -6.52 -8.13 -3.09
C GLN A 26 -5.89 -6.80 -2.66
N ALA A 27 -6.11 -6.37 -1.42
CA ALA A 27 -5.53 -5.14 -0.90
C ALA A 27 -3.98 -5.15 -0.89
N ILE A 28 -3.34 -6.31 -0.71
CA ILE A 28 -1.87 -6.39 -0.79
C ILE A 28 -1.43 -6.36 -2.25
N ASN A 29 -2.13 -7.06 -3.15
CA ASN A 29 -1.83 -7.03 -4.59
C ASN A 29 -1.94 -5.60 -5.16
N GLU A 30 -3.09 -4.94 -4.97
CA GLU A 30 -3.32 -3.56 -5.42
C GLU A 30 -2.41 -2.57 -4.70
N GLY A 31 -2.10 -2.82 -3.42
CA GLY A 31 -1.19 -1.98 -2.65
C GLY A 31 0.25 -2.04 -3.15
N LEU A 32 0.75 -3.23 -3.52
CA LEU A 32 2.08 -3.41 -4.10
C LEU A 32 2.16 -2.77 -5.49
N SER A 33 1.15 -3.00 -6.33
CA SER A 33 1.06 -2.36 -7.66
C SER A 33 1.04 -0.84 -7.55
N GLY A 34 0.17 -0.30 -6.69
CA GLY A 34 0.11 1.14 -6.43
C GLY A 34 1.38 1.69 -5.77
N TYR A 35 2.12 0.90 -5.00
CA TYR A 35 3.39 1.35 -4.42
C TYR A 35 4.50 1.42 -5.47
N LEU A 36 4.56 0.47 -6.41
CA LEU A 36 5.57 0.47 -7.47
C LEU A 36 5.25 1.45 -8.60
N GLU A 37 3.97 1.77 -8.84
CA GLU A 37 3.56 2.78 -9.83
C GLU A 37 4.09 4.18 -9.49
N THR A 38 4.37 4.46 -8.21
CA THR A 38 4.92 5.75 -7.76
C THR A 38 6.44 5.80 -7.81
N CYS A 39 7.11 4.74 -8.24
CA CYS A 39 8.57 4.73 -8.39
C CYS A 39 9.01 5.71 -9.48
N GLU A 40 10.01 6.53 -9.17
CA GLU A 40 10.65 7.43 -10.14
C GLU A 40 12.09 6.99 -10.41
N PHE A 41 12.58 7.12 -11.63
CA PHE A 41 14.01 6.92 -11.92
C PHE A 41 14.71 8.27 -11.95
N LYS A 42 15.58 8.55 -10.97
CA LYS A 42 16.42 9.75 -10.92
C LYS A 42 17.88 9.36 -11.10
N PHE A 43 18.51 9.91 -12.13
CA PHE A 43 19.92 9.66 -12.47
C PHE A 43 20.24 8.15 -12.56
N GLY A 44 19.34 7.37 -13.16
CA GLY A 44 19.50 5.92 -13.30
C GLY A 44 19.20 5.10 -12.03
N ASN A 45 18.85 5.73 -10.91
CA ASN A 45 18.51 5.04 -9.67
C ASN A 45 17.00 5.11 -9.41
N PRO A 46 16.35 4.00 -9.02
CA PRO A 46 14.95 4.04 -8.61
C PRO A 46 14.80 4.72 -7.25
N GLU A 47 13.90 5.69 -7.17
CA GLU A 47 13.42 6.32 -5.95
C GLU A 47 12.05 5.75 -5.58
N PHE A 48 12.02 5.05 -4.44
CA PHE A 48 10.81 4.50 -3.85
C PHE A 48 10.26 5.39 -2.73
N ASN A 49 9.11 5.01 -2.18
CA ASN A 49 8.43 5.70 -1.06
C ASN A 49 7.88 7.09 -1.42
N LEU A 50 7.61 7.35 -2.70
CA LEU A 50 6.95 8.57 -3.13
C LEU A 50 5.46 8.51 -2.77
N VAL A 51 4.93 9.66 -2.35
CA VAL A 51 3.53 9.80 -1.95
C VAL A 51 2.67 9.95 -3.20
N ASN A 52 1.66 9.10 -3.37
CA ASN A 52 0.65 9.28 -4.40
C ASN A 52 -0.34 10.37 -3.93
N LEU A 53 -0.23 11.58 -4.49
CA LEU A 53 -1.03 12.74 -4.06
C LEU A 53 -2.55 12.51 -4.19
N PRO A 54 -3.08 11.93 -5.30
CA PRO A 54 -4.47 11.50 -5.36
C PRO A 54 -4.89 10.58 -4.20
N TYR A 55 -4.14 9.50 -3.94
CA TYR A 55 -4.47 8.57 -2.85
C TYR A 55 -4.36 9.22 -1.48
N GLN A 56 -3.39 10.10 -1.28
CA GLN A 56 -3.26 10.88 -0.04
C GLN A 56 -4.50 11.73 0.24
N LYS A 57 -5.00 12.45 -0.77
CA LYS A 57 -6.21 13.27 -0.62
C LYS A 57 -7.42 12.41 -0.26
N GLU A 58 -7.56 11.26 -0.90
CA GLU A 58 -8.63 10.31 -0.61
C GLU A 58 -8.53 9.77 0.82
N LEU A 59 -7.33 9.40 1.28
CA LEU A 59 -7.09 8.96 2.66
C LEU A 59 -7.49 10.01 3.69
N GLN A 60 -7.16 11.28 3.45
CA GLN A 60 -7.53 12.38 4.33
C GLN A 60 -9.06 12.58 4.37
N LEU A 61 -9.75 12.43 3.24
CA LEU A 61 -11.22 12.48 3.18
C LEU A 61 -11.84 11.31 3.94
N MET A 62 -11.32 10.10 3.80
CA MET A 62 -11.82 8.92 4.51
C MET A 62 -11.67 9.04 6.03
N VAL A 63 -10.54 9.57 6.50
CA VAL A 63 -10.34 9.86 7.93
C VAL A 63 -11.33 10.91 8.42
N LYS A 64 -11.51 12.00 7.67
CA LYS A 64 -12.47 13.07 8.02
C LYS A 64 -13.91 12.57 8.09
N ASN A 65 -14.30 11.68 7.18
CA ASN A 65 -15.66 11.16 7.07
C ASN A 65 -15.91 9.90 7.91
N ASN A 66 -14.90 9.41 8.63
CA ASN A 66 -14.93 8.14 9.36
C ASN A 66 -15.35 6.94 8.47
N SER A 67 -14.91 6.93 7.21
CA SER A 67 -15.18 5.88 6.22
C SER A 67 -13.99 4.95 5.96
N PHE A 68 -12.95 5.07 6.79
CA PHE A 68 -11.75 4.24 6.72
C PHE A 68 -12.08 2.78 7.11
N LEU A 69 -11.61 1.80 6.34
CA LEU A 69 -11.94 0.40 6.60
C LEU A 69 -11.02 -0.16 7.70
N PRO A 70 -11.55 -0.97 8.62
CA PRO A 70 -10.72 -1.84 9.45
C PRO A 70 -9.83 -2.74 8.57
N ILE A 71 -8.61 -3.03 9.02
CA ILE A 71 -7.62 -3.79 8.24
C ILE A 71 -8.16 -5.16 7.86
N GLU A 72 -8.83 -5.83 8.79
CA GLU A 72 -9.42 -7.15 8.58
C GLU A 72 -10.47 -7.10 7.47
N LYS A 73 -11.26 -6.03 7.41
CA LYS A 73 -12.20 -5.79 6.31
C LYS A 73 -11.49 -5.49 5.00
N LEU A 74 -10.43 -4.69 5.02
CA LEU A 74 -9.64 -4.37 3.83
C LEU A 74 -8.96 -5.61 3.23
N LEU A 75 -8.38 -6.47 4.05
CA LEU A 75 -7.68 -7.69 3.63
C LEU A 75 -8.63 -8.80 3.20
N SER A 76 -9.85 -8.85 3.74
CA SER A 76 -10.87 -9.84 3.36
C SER A 76 -11.62 -9.52 2.06
N ILE A 77 -11.34 -8.37 1.43
CA ILE A 77 -11.94 -8.02 0.14
C ILE A 77 -11.49 -9.05 -0.90
N SER A 78 -12.45 -9.83 -1.39
CA SER A 78 -12.23 -10.79 -2.46
C SER A 78 -12.12 -10.08 -3.79
N GLY A 79 -10.96 -10.21 -4.44
CA GLY A 79 -10.71 -9.70 -5.78
C GLY A 79 -10.89 -10.73 -6.90
N TYR A 80 -10.54 -10.29 -8.11
CA TYR A 80 -10.58 -10.92 -9.45
C TYR A 80 -10.61 -12.47 -9.54
N ASN A 81 -10.07 -13.20 -8.58
CA ASN A 81 -9.98 -14.67 -8.56
C ASN A 81 -11.27 -15.40 -8.16
N LEU A 82 -12.27 -14.72 -7.58
CA LEU A 82 -13.47 -15.40 -7.05
C LEU A 82 -14.77 -15.17 -7.85
N GLY A 83 -14.71 -14.58 -9.04
CA GLY A 83 -15.90 -14.35 -9.88
C GLY A 83 -16.97 -13.44 -9.22
N ALA A 84 -16.66 -12.83 -8.09
CA ALA A 84 -17.54 -11.93 -7.36
C ALA A 84 -17.41 -10.52 -7.96
N VAL A 85 -18.25 -10.23 -8.95
CA VAL A 85 -18.35 -8.93 -9.65
C VAL A 85 -18.99 -7.83 -8.77
N ASN A 86 -19.33 -8.13 -7.52
CA ASN A 86 -20.25 -7.31 -6.73
C ASN A 86 -19.58 -6.22 -5.86
N GLU A 87 -18.26 -6.29 -5.62
CA GLU A 87 -17.55 -5.21 -4.95
C GLU A 87 -16.58 -4.54 -5.93
N THR A 88 -16.98 -3.38 -6.45
CA THR A 88 -16.08 -2.53 -7.22
C THR A 88 -14.93 -2.10 -6.30
N PHE A 89 -13.71 -2.45 -6.69
CA PHE A 89 -12.51 -1.95 -6.03
C PHE A 89 -12.39 -0.46 -6.37
N GLY A 90 -12.99 0.40 -5.55
CA GLY A 90 -13.06 1.84 -5.77
C GLY A 90 -11.78 2.56 -5.34
N VAL A 91 -11.67 3.84 -5.69
CA VAL A 91 -10.51 4.69 -5.34
C VAL A 91 -10.18 4.67 -3.85
N GLU A 92 -11.19 4.56 -2.99
CA GLU A 92 -11.06 4.43 -1.53
C GLU A 92 -10.22 3.20 -1.14
N LYS A 93 -10.55 2.04 -1.74
CA LYS A 93 -9.89 0.76 -1.45
C LYS A 93 -8.47 0.73 -2.03
N TYR A 94 -8.27 1.26 -3.24
CA TYR A 94 -6.92 1.46 -3.81
C TYR A 94 -6.07 2.33 -2.90
N SER A 95 -6.62 3.45 -2.43
CA SER A 95 -5.88 4.40 -1.58
C SER A 95 -5.47 3.78 -0.24
N GLN A 96 -6.37 3.05 0.43
CA GLN A 96 -6.04 2.34 1.67
C GLN A 96 -5.05 1.19 1.45
N SER A 97 -5.16 0.48 0.35
CA SER A 97 -4.26 -0.63 -0.04
C SER A 97 -2.84 -0.13 -0.30
N TRP A 98 -2.71 0.92 -1.11
CA TRP A 98 -1.44 1.61 -1.31
C TRP A 98 -0.84 2.06 0.02
N TYR A 99 -1.66 2.67 0.87
CA TYR A 99 -1.19 3.20 2.15
C TYR A 99 -0.74 2.11 3.12
N LEU A 100 -1.42 0.95 3.15
CA LEU A 100 -1.02 -0.20 3.97
C LEU A 100 0.40 -0.65 3.61
N VAL A 101 0.67 -0.86 2.31
CA VAL A 101 1.98 -1.28 1.81
C VAL A 101 3.03 -0.18 2.04
N TRP A 102 2.71 1.06 1.71
CA TRP A 102 3.59 2.20 1.93
C TRP A 102 3.98 2.32 3.41
N TYR A 103 3.02 2.19 4.33
CA TYR A 103 3.24 2.29 5.77
C TYR A 103 4.15 1.17 6.27
N CYS A 104 3.87 -0.08 5.88
CA CYS A 104 4.70 -1.23 6.25
C CYS A 104 6.14 -1.09 5.75
N LEU A 105 6.34 -0.61 4.52
CA LEU A 105 7.68 -0.47 3.93
C LEU A 105 8.46 0.74 4.46
N ASN A 106 7.79 1.76 5.02
CA ASN A 106 8.43 2.96 5.57
C ASN A 106 8.64 2.90 7.08
N ASP A 107 7.92 2.05 7.80
CA ASP A 107 8.13 1.86 9.23
C ASP A 107 9.22 0.81 9.49
N LYS A 108 10.20 1.16 10.34
CA LYS A 108 11.37 0.31 10.62
C LYS A 108 11.00 -1.01 11.32
N ALA A 109 9.95 -1.01 12.14
CA ALA A 109 9.51 -2.20 12.86
C ALA A 109 8.60 -3.07 11.99
N LEU A 110 7.76 -2.46 11.14
CA LEU A 110 6.84 -3.20 10.29
C LEU A 110 7.51 -3.80 9.04
N LYS A 111 8.53 -3.15 8.48
CA LYS A 111 9.20 -3.62 7.26
C LYS A 111 9.69 -5.07 7.33
N PRO A 112 10.40 -5.53 8.39
CA PRO A 112 10.81 -6.92 8.48
C PRO A 112 9.61 -7.88 8.59
N LEU A 113 8.58 -7.52 9.36
CA LEU A 113 7.36 -8.32 9.51
C LEU A 113 6.59 -8.43 8.19
N PHE A 114 6.53 -7.34 7.42
CA PHE A 114 5.92 -7.36 6.10
C PHE A 114 6.73 -8.21 5.11
N SER A 115 8.06 -8.17 5.19
CA SER A 115 8.92 -9.02 4.34
C SER A 115 8.75 -10.50 4.70
N GLU A 116 8.64 -10.82 5.99
CA GLU A 116 8.30 -12.18 6.47
C GLU A 116 6.94 -12.63 5.94
N TYR A 117 5.92 -11.76 6.03
CA TYR A 117 4.60 -12.04 5.48
C TYR A 117 4.65 -12.34 3.97
N ILE A 118 5.37 -11.52 3.18
CA ILE A 118 5.51 -11.73 1.74
C ILE A 118 6.17 -13.08 1.42
N GLU A 119 7.22 -13.47 2.16
CA GLU A 119 7.86 -14.79 1.98
C GLU A 119 6.95 -15.93 2.41
N PHE A 120 6.14 -15.74 3.45
CA PHE A 120 5.14 -16.72 3.89
C PHE A 120 4.11 -16.97 2.77
N ILE A 121 3.45 -15.92 2.25
CA ILE A 121 2.39 -16.08 1.24
C ILE A 121 2.91 -16.51 -0.13
N ARG A 122 4.22 -16.39 -0.39
CA ARG A 122 4.82 -16.95 -1.61
C ARG A 122 4.69 -18.48 -1.65
N ASN A 123 4.71 -19.13 -0.49
CA ASN A 123 4.70 -20.58 -0.36
C ASN A 123 3.42 -21.14 0.29
N ASN A 124 2.51 -20.28 0.73
CA ASN A 124 1.29 -20.63 1.46
C ASN A 124 0.10 -19.82 0.93
N ASN A 125 -1.11 -20.35 1.06
CA ASN A 125 -2.31 -19.60 0.71
C ASN A 125 -2.75 -18.73 1.89
N ASP A 126 -2.85 -17.42 1.66
CA ASP A 126 -3.46 -16.49 2.62
C ASP A 126 -4.24 -15.40 1.88
N SER A 127 -5.36 -15.78 1.27
CA SER A 127 -6.22 -14.87 0.50
C SER A 127 -6.91 -13.78 1.35
N LYS A 128 -6.88 -13.89 2.69
CA LYS A 128 -7.53 -12.96 3.62
C LYS A 128 -6.57 -12.22 4.55
N GLY A 129 -5.26 -12.47 4.44
CA GLY A 129 -4.22 -11.81 5.24
C GLY A 129 -4.27 -12.19 6.71
N GLU A 130 -4.71 -13.41 7.06
CA GLU A 130 -4.78 -13.90 8.43
C GLU A 130 -3.40 -13.91 9.09
N HIS A 131 -2.38 -14.35 8.35
CA HIS A 131 -1.01 -14.35 8.84
C HIS A 131 -0.47 -12.93 9.02
N PHE A 132 -0.80 -12.01 8.11
CA PHE A 132 -0.47 -10.58 8.27
C PHE A 132 -1.08 -10.02 9.55
N ILE A 133 -2.34 -10.32 9.84
CA ILE A 133 -3.01 -9.90 11.06
C ILE A 133 -2.27 -10.42 12.30
N ASP A 134 -1.85 -11.69 12.26
CA ASP A 134 -1.17 -12.33 13.40
C ASP A 134 0.20 -11.76 13.72
N ILE A 135 1.00 -11.43 12.71
CA ILE A 135 2.39 -11.00 12.93
C ILE A 135 2.55 -9.47 12.91
N VAL A 136 1.65 -8.74 12.25
CA VAL A 136 1.74 -7.29 12.08
C VAL A 136 0.73 -6.55 12.96
N VAL A 137 -0.54 -6.96 12.92
CA VAL A 137 -1.63 -6.20 13.54
C VAL A 137 -1.78 -6.52 15.02
N LYS A 138 -1.87 -7.81 15.40
CA LYS A 138 -2.09 -8.23 16.80
C LYS A 138 -0.94 -7.87 17.76
N PRO A 139 0.35 -8.05 17.41
CA PRO A 139 1.45 -7.73 18.32
C PRO A 139 1.60 -6.21 18.50
N GLY A 140 1.19 -5.44 17.50
CA GLY A 140 1.07 -4.00 17.60
C GLY A 140 -0.22 -3.62 18.34
N LEU A 141 -0.17 -3.52 19.68
CA LEU A 141 -1.28 -3.06 20.54
C LEU A 141 -1.95 -1.74 20.09
N ASP A 142 -1.38 -1.05 19.11
CA ASP A 142 -1.89 0.19 18.56
C ASP A 142 -1.69 0.32 17.03
N PHE A 143 -1.64 -0.78 16.28
CA PHE A 143 -1.41 -0.69 14.82
C PHE A 143 -2.44 0.22 14.16
N SER A 144 -3.74 -0.01 14.40
CA SER A 144 -4.81 0.74 13.72
C SER A 144 -4.82 2.23 14.08
N GLN A 145 -4.59 2.64 15.34
CA GLN A 145 -4.57 4.07 15.66
C GLN A 145 -3.28 4.71 15.14
N LYS A 146 -2.11 4.05 15.27
CA LYS A 146 -0.87 4.54 14.67
C LYS A 146 -1.02 4.70 13.17
N TRP A 147 -1.49 3.66 12.48
CA TRP A 147 -1.71 3.64 11.03
C TRP A 147 -2.58 4.82 10.57
N ILE A 148 -3.72 5.08 11.23
CA ILE A 148 -4.57 6.24 10.89
C ILE A 148 -3.86 7.57 11.22
N SER A 149 -3.14 7.66 12.35
CA SER A 149 -2.47 8.88 12.81
C SER A 149 -1.33 9.37 11.90
N TYR A 150 -0.81 8.50 11.02
CA TYR A 150 0.22 8.86 10.06
C TYR A 150 -0.34 9.48 8.78
N ILE A 151 -1.62 9.30 8.45
CA ILE A 151 -2.26 9.83 7.23
C ILE A 151 -2.12 11.36 7.12
N PRO A 152 -2.40 12.16 8.17
CA PRO A 152 -2.23 13.61 8.08
C PRO A 152 -0.76 14.05 7.91
N LYS A 153 0.20 13.19 8.26
CA LYS A 153 1.64 13.46 8.21
C LYS A 153 2.27 13.06 6.88
N LEU A 154 1.53 12.36 6.01
CA LEU A 154 1.97 12.11 4.65
C LEU A 154 2.26 13.46 3.99
N THR A 155 3.48 13.65 3.54
CA THR A 155 3.89 14.87 2.85
C THR A 155 4.77 14.47 1.68
N ASP A 156 4.60 15.16 0.56
CA ASP A 156 5.46 14.94 -0.58
C ASP A 156 6.90 15.32 -0.21
N ARG A 157 7.80 14.34 -0.21
CA ARG A 157 9.22 14.58 0.07
C ARG A 157 9.86 15.52 -0.94
N LYS A 158 9.28 15.70 -2.15
CA LYS A 158 9.74 16.72 -3.11
C LYS A 158 9.66 18.14 -2.54
N ASN A 159 8.68 18.43 -1.69
CA ASN A 159 8.52 19.74 -1.03
C ASN A 159 9.35 19.90 0.26
N SER A 160 9.92 18.80 0.77
CA SER A 160 10.76 18.83 1.99
C SER A 160 12.22 19.22 1.71
N LYS A 161 12.68 19.11 0.45
CA LYS A 161 14.05 19.50 0.05
C LYS A 161 14.13 20.95 -0.47
N THR A 162 13.03 21.55 -0.90
CA THR A 162 12.96 22.97 -1.30
C THR A 162 12.90 23.94 -0.11
N SER A 163 12.60 23.45 1.10
CA SER A 163 12.55 24.26 2.32
C SER A 163 13.87 24.31 3.11
N LYS A 164 14.97 23.70 2.60
CA LYS A 164 16.29 23.72 3.26
C LYS A 164 17.34 24.64 2.63
N ASN A 165 16.99 25.44 1.62
CA ASN A 165 17.89 26.45 1.06
C ASN A 165 17.37 27.89 1.27
N VAL A 166 17.17 28.26 2.53
CA VAL A 166 17.16 29.68 2.93
C VAL A 166 18.00 29.81 4.20
N SER A 167 18.92 30.78 4.19
CA SER A 167 19.94 31.17 5.20
C SER A 167 21.22 30.31 5.20
N PHE A 168 22.43 30.84 4.98
CA PHE A 168 22.95 32.23 4.99
C PHE A 168 23.81 32.50 3.76
#